data_AF-A0A7C7GPQ7-F1
#
_entry.id   AF-A0A7C7GPQ7-F1
#
_cell.length_a   1.000
_cell.length_b   1.000
_cell.length_c   1.000
_cell.angle_alpha   90.00
_cell.angle_beta   90.00
_cell.angle_gamma   90.00
#
_symmetry.space_group_name_H-M   'P 1'
#
loop_
_entity.id
_entity.type
_entity.pdbx_description
1 polymer ?
#
loop_
_entity_poly.entity_id
_entity_poly.type
_entity_poly.pdbx_seq_one_letter_code
_entity_poly.pdbx_strand_id
1 'polypeptide(L)'
;MNNNRHGELITDERILHYRIGIPRKHLQKVLKDANRFKATLHSFRVTFNNLLLAENLSIEDRRSLMAHSSSRTTSVYTHPNLDLAKQYINKLPTFSNRKT
;
A
#
# COMPACT_ATOMS: atom_id res chain seq x y z
N MET A 1 17.75 -7.88 19.93
CA MET A 1 18.53 -7.08 18.96
C MET A 1 19.96 -7.55 19.08
N ASN A 2 20.57 -8.02 18.00
CA ASN A 2 21.95 -8.53 18.03
C ASN A 2 22.89 -7.45 17.48
N ASN A 3 23.70 -6.87 18.35
CA ASN A 3 24.74 -5.92 17.96
C ASN A 3 26.05 -6.68 17.75
N ASN A 4 26.79 -6.34 16.70
CA ASN A 4 28.20 -6.74 16.59
C ASN A 4 29.08 -5.85 17.49
N ARG A 5 30.34 -6.24 17.71
CA ARG A 5 31.29 -5.56 18.61
C ARG A 5 31.62 -4.11 18.19
N HIS A 6 31.14 -3.67 17.03
CA HIS A 6 31.34 -2.32 16.49
C HIS A 6 30.06 -1.46 16.48
N GLY A 7 28.95 -1.96 17.04
CA GLY A 7 27.71 -1.18 17.15
C GLY A 7 26.96 -0.97 15.82
N GLU A 8 27.34 -1.68 14.75
CA GLU A 8 26.60 -1.64 13.50
C GLU A 8 25.37 -2.56 13.56
N LEU A 9 24.24 -2.03 13.11
CA LEU A 9 23.00 -2.77 12.93
C LEU A 9 23.18 -3.77 11.78
N ILE A 10 23.59 -5.00 12.08
CA ILE A 10 23.51 -6.10 11.11
C ILE A 10 22.03 -6.40 10.89
N THR A 11 21.51 -6.01 9.72
CA THR A 11 20.19 -6.45 9.26
C THR A 11 20.30 -7.92 8.90
N ASP A 12 19.94 -8.80 9.83
CA ASP A 12 19.78 -10.21 9.51
C ASP A 12 18.67 -10.32 8.45
N GLU A 13 19.06 -10.66 7.21
CA GLU A 13 18.14 -10.81 6.08
C GLU A 13 16.99 -11.77 6.42
N ARG A 14 17.21 -12.73 7.33
CA ARG A 14 16.18 -13.63 7.86
C ARG A 14 15.10 -12.88 8.64
N ILE A 15 15.50 -11.88 9.44
CA ILE A 15 14.57 -11.01 10.18
C ILE A 15 13.78 -10.15 9.19
N LEU A 16 14.41 -9.63 8.14
CA LEU A 16 13.74 -8.83 7.11
C LEU A 16 12.69 -9.67 6.34
N HIS A 17 13.08 -10.87 5.88
CA HIS A 17 12.18 -11.82 5.23
C HIS A 17 11.03 -12.26 6.13
N TYR A 18 11.29 -12.48 7.42
CA TYR A 18 10.27 -12.80 8.40
C TYR A 18 9.27 -11.64 8.59
N ARG A 19 9.78 -10.41 8.69
CA ARG A 19 8.97 -9.19 8.87
C ARG A 19 8.10 -8.85 7.66
N ILE A 20 8.53 -9.14 6.43
CA ILE A 20 7.71 -8.96 5.22
C ILE A 20 6.76 -10.15 5.01
N GLY A 21 7.19 -11.35 5.42
CA GLY A 21 6.40 -12.57 5.35
C GLY A 21 5.12 -12.51 6.19
N ILE A 22 5.18 -11.91 7.38
CA ILE A 22 4.03 -11.80 8.28
C ILE A 22 2.88 -11.00 7.66
N PRO A 23 3.05 -9.72 7.25
CA PRO A 23 1.98 -8.94 6.61
C PRO A 23 1.44 -9.59 5.35
N ARG A 24 2.32 -10.18 4.52
CA ARG A 24 1.90 -10.87 3.30
C ARG A 24 0.97 -12.05 3.60
N LYS A 25 1.35 -12.91 4.56
CA LYS A 25 0.54 -14.07 4.98
C LYS A 25 -0.78 -13.61 5.60
N HIS A 26 -0.74 -12.56 6.43
CA HIS A 26 -1.93 -11.98 7.02
C HIS A 26 -2.90 -11.48 5.94
N LEU A 27 -2.43 -10.71 4.95
CA LEU A 27 -3.24 -10.27 3.81
C LEU A 27 -3.86 -11.46 3.05
N GLN A 28 -3.09 -12.52 2.77
CA GLN A 28 -3.65 -13.70 2.10
C GLN A 28 -4.73 -14.39 2.93
N LYS A 29 -4.58 -14.42 4.25
CA LYS A 29 -5.61 -14.96 5.14
C LYS A 29 -6.89 -14.12 5.05
N VAL A 30 -6.79 -12.80 5.18
CA VAL A 30 -7.94 -11.89 5.05
C VAL A 30 -8.67 -12.07 3.72
N LEU A 31 -7.92 -12.19 2.61
CA LEU A 31 -8.51 -12.43 1.29
C LEU A 31 -9.24 -13.78 1.23
N LYS A 32 -8.64 -14.84 1.78
CA LYS A 32 -9.25 -16.17 1.83
C LYS A 32 -10.53 -16.17 2.66
N ASP A 33 -10.49 -15.55 3.83
CA ASP A 33 -11.65 -15.43 4.74
C ASP A 33 -12.79 -14.64 4.08
N ALA A 34 -12.48 -13.68 3.21
CA ALA A 34 -13.44 -12.93 2.39
C ALA A 34 -13.82 -13.60 1.05
N ASN A 35 -13.42 -14.86 0.83
CA ASN A 35 -13.61 -15.61 -0.41
C ASN A 35 -13.13 -14.87 -1.67
N ARG A 36 -11.97 -14.20 -1.59
CA ARG A 36 -11.34 -13.47 -2.69
C ARG A 36 -10.11 -14.22 -3.20
N PHE A 37 -9.80 -14.00 -4.48
CA PHE A 37 -8.56 -14.50 -5.09
C PHE A 37 -7.32 -13.95 -4.40
N LYS A 38 -6.21 -14.69 -4.53
CA LYS A 38 -4.89 -14.27 -4.06
C LYS A 38 -4.51 -12.92 -4.68
N ALA A 39 -4.14 -11.95 -3.85
CA ALA A 39 -3.74 -10.62 -4.29
C ALA A 39 -2.61 -10.08 -3.41
N THR A 40 -1.80 -9.16 -3.94
CA THR A 40 -0.68 -8.54 -3.20
C THR A 40 -0.96 -7.06 -2.95
N LEU A 41 -0.15 -6.39 -2.11
CA LEU A 41 -0.23 -4.93 -1.96
C LEU A 41 -0.08 -4.20 -3.31
N HIS A 42 0.70 -4.76 -4.24
CA HIS A 42 0.80 -4.24 -5.60
C HIS A 42 -0.52 -4.36 -6.38
N SER A 43 -1.24 -5.48 -6.25
CA SER A 43 -2.57 -5.63 -6.85
C SER A 43 -3.57 -4.58 -6.34
N PHE A 44 -3.51 -4.25 -5.05
CA PHE A 44 -4.33 -3.19 -4.45
C PHE A 44 -3.93 -1.81 -4.98
N ARG A 45 -2.63 -1.54 -5.12
CA ARG A 45 -2.13 -0.31 -5.75
C ARG A 45 -2.65 -0.13 -7.18
N VAL A 46 -2.61 -1.20 -7.99
CA VAL A 46 -3.15 -1.18 -9.37
C VAL A 46 -4.65 -0.94 -9.37
N THR A 47 -5.40 -1.63 -8.50
CA THR A 47 -6.85 -1.46 -8.36
C THR A 47 -7.20 -0.02 -8.00
N PHE A 48 -6.48 0.57 -7.04
CA PHE A 48 -6.68 1.96 -6.63
C PHE A 48 -6.42 2.94 -7.79
N ASN A 49 -5.34 2.75 -8.57
CA ASN A 49 -5.08 3.56 -9.76
C ASN A 49 -6.20 3.47 -10.79
N ASN A 50 -6.74 2.28 -11.03
CA ASN A 50 -7.81 2.07 -12.00
C ASN A 50 -9.12 2.72 -11.54
N LEU A 51 -9.42 2.70 -10.24
CA LEU A 51 -10.55 3.43 -9.67
C LEU A 51 -10.40 4.93 -9.89
N LEU A 52 -9.22 5.50 -9.61
CA LEU A 52 -8.97 6.92 -9.86
C LEU A 52 -9.03 7.26 -11.37
N LEU A 53 -8.61 6.35 -12.25
CA LEU A 53 -8.73 6.53 -13.69
C LEU A 53 -10.21 6.53 -14.13
N ALA A 54 -11.03 5.65 -13.57
CA ALA A 54 -12.47 5.60 -13.84
C ALA A 54 -13.19 6.89 -13.40
N GLU A 55 -12.69 7.53 -12.35
CA GLU A 55 -13.14 8.86 -11.88
C GLU A 55 -12.57 10.02 -12.73
N ASN A 56 -11.94 9.74 -13.88
CA ASN A 56 -11.36 10.70 -14.81
C ASN A 56 -10.26 11.61 -14.22
N LEU A 57 -9.53 11.13 -13.20
CA LEU A 57 -8.43 11.90 -12.64
C LEU A 57 -7.26 11.97 -13.61
N SER A 58 -6.66 13.16 -13.69
CA SER A 58 -5.43 13.38 -14.42
C SER A 58 -4.33 12.45 -13.90
N ILE A 59 -3.36 12.14 -14.77
CA ILE A 59 -2.23 11.30 -14.38
C ILE A 59 -1.42 11.91 -13.22
N GLU A 60 -1.36 13.24 -13.12
CA GLU A 60 -0.65 13.94 -12.05
C GLU A 60 -1.37 13.82 -10.71
N ASP A 61 -2.69 13.98 -10.68
CA ASP A 61 -3.49 13.80 -9.45
C ASP A 61 -3.41 12.35 -8.96
N ARG A 62 -3.46 11.39 -9.88
CA ARG A 62 -3.29 9.96 -9.54
C ARG A 62 -1.91 9.67 -8.97
N ARG A 63 -0.85 10.26 -9.52
CA ARG A 63 0.52 10.12 -8.99
C ARG A 63 0.65 10.68 -7.58
N SER A 64 0.06 11.85 -7.32
CA SER A 64 0.03 12.47 -6.00
C SER A 64 -0.68 11.58 -4.98
N LEU A 65 -1.85 11.04 -5.34
CA LEU A 65 -2.65 10.14 -4.50
C LEU A 65 -1.98 8.77 -4.24
N MET A 66 -1.14 8.30 -5.16
CA MET A 66 -0.41 7.03 -5.04
C MET A 66 1.00 7.17 -4.44
N ALA A 67 1.35 8.36 -3.94
CA ALA A 67 2.60 8.69 -3.26
C ALA A 67 3.87 8.19 -4.01
N HIS A 68 4.01 8.56 -5.29
CA HIS A 68 5.23 8.44 -6.12
C HIS A 68 6.08 7.14 -6.00
N SER A 69 5.46 5.98 -5.89
CA SER A 69 6.16 4.70 -5.64
C SER A 69 6.86 4.03 -6.86
N SER A 70 7.30 4.77 -7.88
CA SER A 70 8.30 4.24 -8.83
C SER A 70 9.17 5.35 -9.40
N SER A 71 10.49 5.12 -9.36
CA SER A 71 11.54 6.08 -9.09
C SER A 71 12.18 6.77 -10.31
N ARG A 72 11.41 7.35 -11.26
CA ARG A 72 12.08 8.13 -12.33
C ARG A 72 11.44 9.43 -12.83
N THR A 73 10.35 9.94 -12.26
CA THR A 73 9.96 11.33 -12.59
C THR A 73 8.86 11.81 -11.66
N THR A 74 9.21 12.63 -10.67
CA THR A 74 8.56 13.91 -10.32
C THR A 74 9.09 14.39 -8.97
N SER A 75 10.24 15.07 -8.99
CA SER A 75 10.75 15.85 -7.85
C SER A 75 10.04 17.21 -7.71
N VAL A 76 8.88 17.40 -8.34
CA VAL A 76 8.33 18.76 -8.60
C VAL A 76 7.04 19.07 -7.83
N TYR A 77 6.40 18.12 -7.14
CA TYR A 77 5.18 18.42 -6.36
C TYR A 77 5.30 17.91 -4.93
N THR A 78 5.93 18.73 -4.09
CA THR A 78 6.43 18.43 -2.75
C THR A 78 5.35 18.27 -1.67
N HIS A 79 4.06 18.25 -2.01
CA HIS A 79 3.00 18.02 -1.02
C HIS A 79 1.96 17.03 -1.54
N PRO A 80 1.83 15.82 -0.93
CA PRO A 80 0.67 14.98 -1.20
C PRO A 80 -0.59 15.77 -0.85
N ASN A 81 -1.57 15.82 -1.76
CA ASN A 81 -2.85 16.48 -1.50
C ASN A 81 -3.68 15.59 -0.55
N LEU A 82 -3.38 15.70 0.74
CA LEU A 82 -3.96 14.87 1.80
C LEU A 82 -5.48 15.06 1.90
N ASP A 83 -5.99 16.25 1.59
CA ASP A 83 -7.42 16.53 1.62
C ASP A 83 -8.14 15.83 0.46
N LEU A 84 -7.55 15.81 -0.73
CA LEU A 84 -8.05 15.04 -1.86
C LEU A 84 -8.00 13.53 -1.56
N ALA A 85 -6.90 13.05 -0.96
CA ALA A 85 -6.78 11.64 -0.57
C ALA A 85 -7.86 11.23 0.43
N LYS A 86 -8.13 12.06 1.46
CA LYS A 86 -9.22 11.84 2.42
C LYS A 86 -10.57 11.77 1.73
N GLN A 87 -10.86 12.66 0.79
CA GLN A 87 -12.12 12.64 0.05
C GLN A 87 -12.33 11.32 -0.70
N TYR A 88 -11.31 10.80 -1.37
CA TYR A 88 -11.43 9.52 -2.09
C TYR A 88 -11.50 8.31 -1.17
N ILE A 89 -10.75 8.31 -0.06
CA ILE A 89 -10.87 7.25 0.96
C ILE A 89 -12.30 7.22 1.52
N ASN A 90 -12.89 8.38 1.77
CA ASN A 90 -14.26 8.48 2.29
C ASN A 90 -15.33 8.05 1.28
N LYS A 91 -15.04 8.08 -0.03
CA LYS A 91 -15.93 7.56 -1.08
C LYS A 91 -15.84 6.04 -1.24
N LEU A 92 -14.83 5.38 -0.67
CA LEU A 92 -14.74 3.92 -0.76
C LEU A 92 -15.93 3.29 -0.03
N PRO A 93 -16.57 2.26 -0.60
CA PRO A 93 -17.69 1.58 0.04
C PRO A 93 -17.26 1.06 1.42
N THR A 94 -18.06 1.38 2.44
CA THR A 94 -17.82 0.95 3.81
C THR A 94 -18.13 -0.54 3.91
N PHE A 95 -17.10 -1.38 3.80
CA PHE A 95 -17.22 -2.82 4.05
C PHE A 95 -17.21 -3.09 5.57
N SER A 96 -18.20 -2.55 6.28
CA SER A 96 -18.47 -2.97 7.65
C SER A 96 -18.96 -4.42 7.61
N ASN A 97 -18.17 -5.34 8.19
CA ASN A 97 -18.51 -6.75 8.32
C ASN A 97 -19.88 -6.87 9.01
N ARG A 98 -20.93 -7.23 8.24
CA ARG A 98 -22.11 -7.83 8.84
C ARG A 98 -21.68 -9.20 9.37
N LYS A 99 -21.55 -9.29 10.69
CA LYS A 99 -21.59 -10.56 11.39
C LYS A 99 -22.94 -11.22 11.09
N THR A 100 -22.89 -12.45 10.59
CA THR A 100 -23.88 -13.49 10.84
C THR A 100 -23.09 -14.72 11.23
#